data_AF-A0A968TRT8-F1
#
_entry.id   AF-A0A968TRT8-F1
#
_cell.length_a   1.000
_cell.length_b   1.000
_cell.length_c   1.000
_cell.angle_alpha   90.00
_cell.angle_beta   90.00
_cell.angle_gamma   90.00
#
_symmetry.space_group_name_H-M   'P 1'
#
loop_
_entity.id
_entity.type
_entity.pdbx_description
1 polymer ?
#
loop_
_entity_poly.entity_id
_entity_poly.type
_entity_poly.pdbx_seq_one_letter_code
_entity_poly.pdbx_strand_id
1 'polypeptide(L)'
;MRSADEFLQQKSLFQLGELPTETPHPATSDLSRWAQSDLSRALQVMRGVDATALRAVLGRKKELIPFFKTVAETLEDGHRIFLVGCGATGRLSLSLEFLWRKWNPGSGQVLSLMAGGDVALVHSLEGFEDFPAYGARHLRQLGFSANDLLIGSTEGGETPYVIGAVEEAAGVSRRPPVFFVLQSDRDFALAGGALASRADRSPRPSPLS
;
A
#
# COMPACT_ATOMS: atom_id res chain seq x y z
N MET A 1 -31.19 -3.11 6.37
CA MET A 1 -30.23 -3.47 7.42
C MET A 1 -29.89 -4.94 7.21
N ARG A 2 -28.81 -5.23 6.47
CA ARG A 2 -28.30 -6.60 6.29
C ARG A 2 -27.45 -6.94 7.51
N SER A 3 -27.72 -8.07 8.16
CA SER A 3 -27.25 -8.39 9.51
C SER A 3 -25.75 -8.71 9.53
N ALA A 4 -25.10 -8.49 10.67
CA ALA A 4 -23.72 -8.90 10.93
C ALA A 4 -23.47 -10.40 10.64
N ASP A 5 -24.52 -11.22 10.67
CA ASP A 5 -24.49 -12.64 10.34
C ASP A 5 -24.20 -12.91 8.85
N GLU A 6 -24.69 -12.07 7.93
CA GLU A 6 -24.36 -12.19 6.49
C GLU A 6 -22.88 -11.88 6.22
N PHE A 7 -22.31 -10.90 6.94
CA PHE A 7 -20.88 -10.56 6.85
C PHE A 7 -19.99 -11.69 7.38
N LEU A 8 -20.37 -12.33 8.49
CA LEU A 8 -19.63 -13.46 9.06
C LEU A 8 -19.67 -14.70 8.16
N GLN A 9 -20.77 -14.91 7.43
CA GLN A 9 -20.88 -16.01 6.46
C GLN A 9 -20.04 -15.81 5.20
N GLN A 10 -19.77 -14.56 4.81
CA GLN A 10 -18.94 -14.22 3.64
C GLN A 10 -17.48 -13.89 3.97
N LYS A 11 -17.11 -13.88 5.26
CA LYS A 11 -15.75 -13.55 5.74
C LYS A 11 -14.62 -14.30 5.02
N SER A 12 -14.86 -15.56 4.64
CA SER A 12 -13.89 -16.40 3.93
C SER A 12 -13.69 -16.04 2.45
N LEU A 13 -14.54 -15.20 1.87
CA LEU A 13 -14.39 -14.64 0.51
C LEU A 13 -13.47 -13.42 0.49
N PHE A 14 -13.21 -12.81 1.65
CA PHE A 14 -12.40 -11.61 1.82
C PHE A 14 -11.09 -11.84 2.59
N GLN A 15 -10.88 -13.04 3.16
CA GLN A 15 -9.63 -13.41 3.82
C GLN A 15 -8.67 -14.12 2.84
N LEU A 16 -7.64 -13.42 2.41
CA LEU A 16 -6.45 -14.01 1.78
C LEU A 16 -5.50 -14.53 2.88
N GLY A 17 -5.80 -15.71 3.44
CA GLY A 17 -4.90 -16.42 4.35
C GLY A 17 -4.60 -15.73 5.70
N GLU A 18 -3.60 -16.24 6.42
CA GLU A 18 -3.06 -15.59 7.62
C GLU A 18 -2.25 -14.36 7.19
N LEU A 19 -2.72 -13.16 7.55
CA LEU A 19 -2.01 -11.91 7.34
C LEU A 19 -1.00 -11.72 8.48
N PRO A 20 0.33 -11.72 8.21
CA PRO A 20 1.33 -11.48 9.25
C PRO A 20 1.14 -10.12 9.95
N THR A 21 0.61 -9.14 9.23
CA THR A 21 0.27 -7.78 9.70
C THR A 21 -0.78 -7.76 10.79
N GLU A 22 -1.70 -8.73 10.78
CA GLU A 22 -2.77 -8.88 11.77
C GLU A 22 -2.36 -9.79 12.96
N THR A 23 -1.12 -10.28 12.96
CA THR A 23 -0.61 -11.16 14.02
C THR A 23 0.10 -10.32 15.10
N PRO A 24 -0.18 -10.54 16.39
CA PRO A 24 0.51 -9.82 17.45
C PRO A 24 2.01 -10.10 17.42
N HIS A 25 2.82 -9.05 17.49
CA HIS A 25 4.27 -9.21 17.48
C HIS A 25 4.75 -9.82 18.81
N PRO A 26 5.56 -10.89 18.80
CA PRO A 26 5.90 -11.65 20.01
C PRO A 26 6.70 -10.82 21.02
N ALA A 27 7.52 -9.87 20.56
CA ALA A 27 8.29 -9.01 21.46
C ALA A 27 7.44 -7.99 22.23
N THR A 28 6.19 -7.76 21.84
CA THR A 28 5.33 -6.70 22.40
C THR A 28 4.13 -7.25 23.19
N SER A 29 4.09 -8.56 23.49
CA SER A 29 2.96 -9.20 24.18
C SER A 29 2.61 -8.57 25.54
N ASP A 30 3.62 -8.11 26.28
CA ASP A 30 3.48 -7.48 27.61
C ASP A 30 3.64 -5.95 27.56
N LEU A 31 3.62 -5.33 26.38
CA LEU A 31 3.94 -3.91 26.21
C LEU A 31 3.08 -3.00 27.09
N SER A 32 1.76 -3.27 27.18
CA SER A 32 0.84 -2.51 28.02
C SER A 32 1.20 -2.56 29.51
N ARG A 33 1.69 -3.71 29.99
CA ARG A 33 2.12 -3.89 31.37
C ARG A 33 3.42 -3.12 31.63
N TRP A 34 4.41 -3.26 30.74
CA TRP A 34 5.66 -2.51 30.85
C TRP A 34 5.43 -1.00 30.76
N ALA A 35 4.52 -0.51 29.91
CA ALA A 35 4.22 0.92 29.83
C ALA A 35 3.75 1.50 31.19
N GLN A 36 3.13 0.68 32.05
CA GLN A 36 2.67 1.09 33.38
C GLN A 36 3.74 0.88 34.47
N SER A 37 4.46 -0.25 34.44
CA SER A 37 5.40 -0.62 35.52
C SER A 37 6.87 -0.27 35.26
N ASP A 38 7.26 -0.15 33.99
CA ASP A 38 8.63 0.04 33.52
C ASP A 38 8.64 0.67 32.11
N LEU A 39 8.39 1.99 32.07
CA LEU A 39 8.31 2.75 30.81
C LEU A 39 9.62 2.69 30.01
N SER A 40 10.77 2.62 30.68
CA SER A 40 12.08 2.53 30.02
C SER A 40 12.17 1.24 29.18
N ARG A 41 11.76 0.10 29.75
CA ARG A 41 11.68 -1.17 29.03
C ARG A 41 10.70 -1.12 27.86
N ALA A 42 9.51 -0.55 28.06
CA ALA A 42 8.51 -0.42 26.99
C ALA A 42 9.08 0.35 25.77
N LEU A 43 9.73 1.48 26.02
CA LEU A 43 10.38 2.29 24.98
C LEU A 43 11.54 1.54 24.31
N GLN A 44 12.33 0.78 25.07
CA GLN A 44 13.41 -0.02 24.52
C GLN A 44 12.90 -1.10 23.56
N VAL A 45 11.80 -1.77 23.92
CA VAL A 45 11.17 -2.79 23.07
C VAL A 45 10.62 -2.16 21.79
N MET A 46 9.88 -1.05 21.88
CA MET A 46 9.36 -0.34 20.70
C MET A 46 10.48 0.07 19.75
N ARG A 47 11.55 0.67 20.28
CA ARG A 47 12.74 1.03 19.49
C ARG A 47 13.38 -0.19 18.81
N GLY A 48 13.36 -1.34 19.48
CA GLY A 48 13.86 -2.60 18.92
C GLY A 48 13.04 -3.09 17.71
N VAL A 49 11.71 -2.92 17.76
CA VAL A 49 10.81 -3.21 16.64
C VAL A 49 11.10 -2.27 15.47
N ASP A 50 11.17 -0.96 15.72
CA ASP A 50 11.49 0.05 14.70
C ASP A 50 12.83 -0.22 14.02
N ALA A 51 13.87 -0.52 14.81
CA ALA A 51 15.20 -0.84 14.30
C ALA A 51 15.21 -2.11 13.44
N THR A 52 14.32 -3.06 13.70
CA THR A 52 14.16 -4.27 12.89
C THR A 52 13.53 -3.94 11.55
N ALA A 53 12.46 -3.12 11.53
CA ALA A 53 11.85 -2.65 10.29
C ALA A 53 12.84 -1.87 9.41
N LEU A 54 13.61 -0.95 10.00
CA LEU A 54 14.64 -0.20 9.28
C LEU A 54 15.73 -1.11 8.68
N ARG A 55 16.20 -2.11 9.45
CA ARG A 55 17.19 -3.07 8.96
C ARG A 55 16.65 -3.91 7.79
N ALA A 56 15.38 -4.30 7.83
CA ALA A 56 14.75 -5.03 6.73
C ALA A 56 14.75 -4.22 5.43
N VAL A 57 14.41 -2.92 5.49
CA VAL A 57 14.49 -2.02 4.32
C VAL A 57 15.94 -1.87 3.83
N LEU A 58 16.89 -1.68 4.74
CA LEU A 58 18.32 -1.56 4.39
C LEU A 58 18.90 -2.83 3.75
N GLY A 59 18.31 -3.99 4.02
CA GLY A 59 18.66 -5.26 3.37
C GLY A 59 18.24 -5.35 1.90
N ARG A 60 17.25 -4.55 1.47
CA ARG A 60 16.61 -4.60 0.14
C ARG A 60 17.27 -3.70 -0.91
N LYS A 61 18.59 -3.48 -0.82
CA LYS A 61 19.31 -2.58 -1.74
C LYS A 61 19.20 -3.01 -3.19
N LYS A 62 19.16 -4.31 -3.46
CA LYS A 62 19.10 -4.86 -4.83
C LYS A 62 17.77 -4.52 -5.52
N GLU A 63 16.68 -4.43 -4.76
CA GLU A 63 15.37 -4.03 -5.27
C GLU A 63 15.22 -2.51 -5.32
N LEU A 64 15.76 -1.79 -4.32
CA LEU A 64 15.62 -0.34 -4.22
C LEU A 64 16.45 0.44 -5.25
N ILE A 65 17.63 -0.04 -5.64
CA ILE A 65 18.47 0.67 -6.62
C ILE A 65 17.79 0.81 -7.99
N PRO A 66 17.28 -0.28 -8.62
CA PRO A 66 16.53 -0.17 -9.88
C PRO A 66 15.28 0.71 -9.74
N PHE A 67 14.57 0.61 -8.61
CA PHE A 67 13.41 1.45 -8.34
C PHE A 67 13.74 2.94 -8.34
N PHE A 68 14.78 3.36 -7.61
CA PHE A 68 15.22 4.76 -7.61
C PHE A 68 15.68 5.24 -8.99
N LYS A 69 16.30 4.35 -9.77
CA LYS A 69 16.65 4.65 -11.17
C LYS A 69 15.39 4.91 -12.02
N THR A 70 14.36 4.05 -11.91
CA THR A 70 13.09 4.26 -12.63
C THR A 70 12.41 5.56 -12.23
N VAL A 71 12.44 5.91 -10.93
CA VAL A 71 11.93 7.18 -10.41
C VAL A 71 12.67 8.37 -11.03
N ALA A 72 14.02 8.34 -11.02
CA ALA A 72 14.85 9.39 -11.58
C ALA A 72 14.60 9.56 -13.09
N GLU A 73 14.64 8.47 -13.87
CA GLU A 73 14.38 8.50 -15.31
C GLU A 73 13.00 9.04 -15.64
N THR A 74 11.96 8.69 -14.87
CA THR A 74 10.60 9.20 -15.09
C THR A 74 10.55 10.72 -14.94
N LEU A 75 11.23 11.26 -13.92
CA LEU A 75 11.27 12.71 -13.66
C LEU A 75 12.15 13.45 -14.68
N GLU A 76 13.29 12.88 -15.06
CA GLU A 76 14.21 13.43 -16.06
C GLU A 76 13.58 13.47 -17.46
N ASP A 77 12.80 12.45 -17.82
CA ASP A 77 12.01 12.42 -19.07
C ASP A 77 10.83 13.42 -19.06
N GLY A 78 10.61 14.15 -17.96
CA GLY A 78 9.52 15.12 -17.82
C GLY A 78 8.15 14.50 -17.57
N HIS A 79 8.10 13.21 -17.21
CA HIS A 79 6.88 12.51 -16.85
C HIS A 79 6.57 12.64 -15.36
N ARG A 80 5.41 12.12 -14.95
CA ARG A 80 4.89 12.28 -13.59
C ARG A 80 4.95 10.98 -12.80
N ILE A 81 5.03 11.13 -11.49
CA ILE A 81 4.96 10.08 -10.49
C ILE A 81 3.65 10.25 -9.73
N PHE A 82 2.87 9.17 -9.69
CA PHE A 82 1.63 9.07 -8.95
C PHE A 82 1.81 8.15 -7.75
N LEU A 83 1.58 8.66 -6.55
CA LEU A 83 1.65 7.92 -5.30
C LEU A 83 0.24 7.55 -4.85
N VAL A 84 -0.07 6.28 -4.62
CA VAL A 84 -1.40 5.85 -4.18
C VAL A 84 -1.35 5.05 -2.89
N GLY A 85 -2.21 5.40 -1.94
CA GLY A 85 -2.34 4.72 -0.65
C GLY A 85 -3.69 4.98 0.02
N CYS A 86 -3.92 4.34 1.16
CA CYS A 86 -5.09 4.56 2.00
C CYS A 86 -4.68 4.75 3.46
N GLY A 87 -5.46 5.51 4.25
CA GLY A 87 -5.17 5.77 5.66
C GLY A 87 -3.75 6.31 5.87
N ALA A 88 -2.94 5.60 6.65
CA ALA A 88 -1.55 5.99 6.94
C ALA A 88 -0.67 6.06 5.68
N THR A 89 -0.78 5.10 4.75
CA THR A 89 0.02 5.11 3.51
C THR A 89 -0.43 6.24 2.58
N GLY A 90 -1.72 6.56 2.53
CA GLY A 90 -2.25 7.70 1.78
C GLY A 90 -1.74 9.05 2.31
N ARG A 91 -1.71 9.24 3.64
CA ARG A 91 -1.15 10.45 4.26
C ARG A 91 0.36 10.57 4.05
N LEU A 92 1.08 9.45 4.02
CA LEU A 92 2.49 9.43 3.63
C LEU A 92 2.67 9.91 2.18
N SER A 93 1.88 9.41 1.23
CA SER A 93 1.92 9.87 -0.16
C SER A 93 1.72 11.38 -0.27
N LEU A 94 0.68 11.92 0.38
CA LEU A 94 0.40 13.36 0.39
C LEU A 94 1.54 14.19 0.99
N SER A 95 2.18 13.67 2.05
CA SER A 95 3.36 14.31 2.65
C SER A 95 4.54 14.34 1.68
N LEU A 96 4.75 13.27 0.90
CA LEU A 96 5.81 13.20 -0.11
C LEU A 96 5.55 14.17 -1.28
N GLU A 97 4.31 14.27 -1.75
CA GLU A 97 3.94 15.29 -2.75
C GLU A 97 4.19 16.72 -2.22
N PHE A 98 3.77 17.00 -0.98
CA PHE A 98 4.00 18.31 -0.36
C PHE A 98 5.50 18.64 -0.29
N LEU A 99 6.33 17.68 0.16
CA LEU A 99 7.78 17.84 0.22
C LEU A 99 8.39 18.07 -1.17
N TRP A 100 7.94 17.32 -2.18
CA TRP A 100 8.38 17.53 -3.57
C TRP A 100 8.11 18.96 -4.05
N ARG A 101 6.88 19.46 -3.85
CA ARG A 101 6.49 20.84 -4.23
C ARG A 101 7.28 21.89 -3.47
N LYS A 102 7.62 21.63 -2.21
CA LYS A 102 8.45 22.52 -1.38
C LYS A 102 9.86 22.67 -1.95
N TRP A 103 10.47 21.57 -2.40
CA TRP A 103 11.81 21.61 -3.00
C TRP A 103 11.82 21.98 -4.49
N ASN A 104 10.71 21.78 -5.19
CA ASN A 104 10.55 22.07 -6.61
C ASN A 104 9.30 22.96 -6.85
N PRO A 105 9.35 24.25 -6.50
CA PRO A 105 8.20 25.15 -6.64
C PRO A 105 7.67 25.18 -8.08
N GLY A 106 6.35 25.05 -8.23
CA GLY A 106 5.69 25.01 -9.55
C GLY A 106 5.75 23.66 -10.27
N SER A 107 6.45 22.66 -9.74
CA SER A 107 6.45 21.30 -10.32
C SER A 107 5.11 20.60 -10.07
N GLY A 108 4.52 20.06 -11.13
CA GLY A 108 3.38 19.14 -11.11
C GLY A 108 3.78 17.68 -11.33
N GLN A 109 5.05 17.33 -11.14
CA GLN A 109 5.58 16.01 -11.48
C GLN A 109 5.27 14.93 -10.44
N VAL A 110 4.96 15.28 -9.20
CA VAL A 110 4.56 14.30 -8.17
C VAL A 110 3.15 14.61 -7.72
N LEU A 111 2.28 13.61 -7.80
CA LEU A 111 0.87 13.68 -7.40
C LEU A 111 0.53 12.51 -6.49
N SER A 112 -0.39 12.72 -5.56
CA SER A 112 -0.88 11.69 -4.65
C SER A 112 -2.37 11.42 -4.85
N LEU A 113 -2.75 10.16 -4.66
CA LEU A 113 -4.12 9.70 -4.62
C LEU A 113 -4.38 9.05 -3.28
N MET A 114 -5.40 9.54 -2.58
CA MET A 114 -5.87 8.95 -1.33
C MET A 114 -7.37 8.63 -1.45
N ALA A 115 -7.77 7.46 -0.97
CA ALA A 115 -9.17 7.10 -0.88
C ALA A 115 -9.91 8.13 0.00
N GLY A 116 -11.07 8.62 -0.47
CA GLY A 116 -11.87 9.64 0.23
C GLY A 116 -11.47 11.11 0.00
N GLY A 117 -10.45 11.40 -0.81
CA GLY A 117 -10.07 12.77 -1.21
C GLY A 117 -9.70 13.68 -0.03
N ASP A 118 -9.91 14.99 -0.18
CA ASP A 118 -9.56 16.00 0.85
C ASP A 118 -10.22 15.74 2.21
N VAL A 119 -11.38 15.08 2.23
CA VAL A 119 -12.10 14.76 3.48
C VAL A 119 -11.37 13.67 4.27
N ALA A 120 -10.61 12.79 3.60
CA ALA A 120 -9.81 11.74 4.22
C ALA A 120 -8.53 12.25 4.92
N LEU A 121 -8.18 13.52 4.69
CA LEU A 121 -7.06 14.19 5.39
C LEU A 121 -7.35 14.40 6.88
N VAL A 122 -8.63 14.61 7.24
CA VAL A 122 -9.03 14.98 8.60
C VAL A 122 -9.78 13.84 9.31
N HIS A 123 -10.55 13.03 8.57
CA HIS A 123 -11.31 11.90 9.11
C HIS A 123 -11.18 10.68 8.22
N SER A 124 -10.96 9.49 8.80
CA SER A 124 -11.08 8.24 8.05
C SER A 124 -12.51 8.08 7.54
N LEU A 125 -12.69 8.09 6.21
CA LEU A 125 -13.98 7.83 5.58
C LEU A 125 -14.14 6.33 5.35
N GLU A 126 -15.01 5.70 6.15
CA GLU A 126 -15.32 4.27 6.03
C GLU A 126 -15.89 3.94 4.63
N GLY A 127 -15.38 2.86 4.02
CA GLY A 127 -15.95 2.25 2.81
C GLY A 127 -15.42 2.72 1.46
N PHE A 128 -14.62 3.80 1.38
CA PHE A 128 -14.04 4.22 0.08
C PHE A 128 -12.89 3.32 -0.39
N GLU A 129 -12.20 2.68 0.54
CA GLU A 129 -11.08 1.80 0.24
C GLU A 129 -11.50 0.45 -0.34
N ASP A 130 -12.76 0.05 -0.15
CA ASP A 130 -13.28 -1.27 -0.51
C ASP A 130 -13.62 -1.44 -2.01
N PHE A 131 -13.52 -0.38 -2.80
CA PHE A 131 -13.93 -0.38 -4.21
C PHE A 131 -12.74 -0.13 -5.16
N PRO A 132 -12.25 -1.16 -5.89
CA PRO A 132 -11.19 -1.01 -6.88
C PRO A 132 -11.51 0.02 -7.97
N ALA A 133 -12.78 0.06 -8.41
CA ALA A 133 -13.24 0.98 -9.44
C ALA A 133 -13.01 2.46 -9.06
N TYR A 134 -12.99 2.80 -7.77
CA TYR A 134 -12.71 4.17 -7.33
C TYR A 134 -11.24 4.54 -7.48
N GLY A 135 -10.31 3.62 -7.19
CA GLY A 135 -8.89 3.83 -7.43
C GLY A 135 -8.58 4.04 -8.91
N ALA A 136 -9.08 3.15 -9.76
CA ALA A 136 -8.95 3.27 -11.21
C ALA A 136 -9.53 4.58 -11.75
N ARG A 137 -10.75 4.94 -11.32
CA ARG A 137 -11.40 6.19 -11.74
C ARG A 137 -10.61 7.42 -11.32
N HIS A 138 -10.11 7.46 -10.08
CA HIS A 138 -9.36 8.60 -9.58
C HIS A 138 -8.05 8.77 -10.37
N LEU A 139 -7.36 7.67 -10.67
CA LEU A 139 -6.16 7.68 -11.50
C LEU A 139 -6.43 8.26 -12.90
N ARG A 140 -7.52 7.84 -13.56
CA ARG A 140 -7.92 8.40 -14.85
C ARG A 140 -8.27 9.89 -14.77
N GLN A 141 -8.95 10.32 -13.70
CA GLN A 141 -9.35 11.72 -13.52
C GLN A 141 -8.16 12.67 -13.37
N LEU A 142 -7.07 12.21 -12.75
CA LEU A 142 -5.81 12.96 -12.71
C LEU A 142 -5.00 12.89 -14.02
N GLY A 143 -5.55 12.22 -15.03
CA GLY A 143 -5.01 12.15 -16.37
C GLY A 143 -3.75 11.30 -16.48
N PHE A 144 -3.61 10.23 -15.68
CA PHE A 144 -2.48 9.29 -15.78
C PHE A 144 -2.25 8.84 -17.23
N SER A 145 -0.97 8.78 -17.65
CA SER A 145 -0.58 8.49 -19.02
C SER A 145 0.48 7.40 -19.09
N ALA A 146 0.68 6.85 -20.29
CA ALA A 146 1.52 5.67 -20.51
C ALA A 146 3.00 5.82 -20.12
N ASN A 147 3.52 7.05 -20.04
CA ASN A 147 4.92 7.27 -19.64
C ASN A 147 5.08 7.65 -18.15
N ASP A 148 3.97 7.85 -17.45
CA ASP A 148 3.97 8.13 -16.02
C ASP A 148 4.28 6.86 -15.21
N LEU A 149 4.77 7.05 -13.98
CA LEU A 149 5.02 5.98 -13.02
C LEU A 149 3.95 6.02 -11.93
N LEU A 150 3.32 4.88 -11.66
CA LEU A 150 2.49 4.72 -10.46
C LEU A 150 3.27 3.95 -9.39
N ILE A 151 3.20 4.43 -8.16
CA ILE A 151 3.70 3.78 -6.96
C ILE A 151 2.54 3.58 -5.98
N GLY A 152 2.06 2.34 -5.85
CA GLY A 152 1.05 1.97 -4.86
C GLY A 152 1.69 1.45 -3.58
N SER A 153 1.11 1.81 -2.43
CA SER A 153 1.58 1.37 -1.11
C SER A 153 0.42 0.90 -0.23
N THR A 154 0.52 -0.33 0.26
CA THR A 154 -0.42 -0.96 1.18
C THR A 154 0.33 -1.82 2.19
N GLU A 155 -0.28 -2.04 3.35
CA GLU A 155 0.30 -2.87 4.40
C GLU A 155 0.20 -4.36 4.06
N GLY A 156 -1.02 -4.89 3.89
CA GLY A 156 -1.26 -6.30 3.69
C GLY A 156 -1.41 -6.74 2.23
N GLY A 157 -1.42 -5.81 1.26
CA GLY A 157 -1.57 -6.14 -0.17
C GLY A 157 -3.01 -6.30 -0.64
N GLU A 158 -3.98 -6.02 0.21
CA GLU A 158 -5.40 -6.32 0.04
C GLU A 158 -6.28 -5.09 -0.19
N THR A 159 -5.77 -3.87 0.02
CA THR A 159 -6.55 -2.62 -0.07
C THR A 159 -7.14 -2.43 -1.48
N PRO A 160 -8.45 -2.65 -1.69
CA PRO A 160 -9.03 -2.75 -3.04
C PRO A 160 -8.85 -1.49 -3.88
N TYR A 161 -8.97 -0.30 -3.27
CA TYR A 161 -8.73 0.98 -3.91
C TYR A 161 -7.31 1.11 -4.48
N VAL A 162 -6.29 0.70 -3.73
CA VAL A 162 -4.88 0.76 -4.17
C VAL A 162 -4.66 -0.23 -5.31
N ILE A 163 -5.19 -1.45 -5.18
CA ILE A 163 -5.13 -2.49 -6.20
C ILE A 163 -5.75 -1.99 -7.51
N GLY A 164 -6.96 -1.42 -7.46
CA GLY A 164 -7.64 -0.92 -8.65
C GLY A 164 -6.88 0.20 -9.37
N ALA A 165 -6.18 1.07 -8.63
CA ALA A 165 -5.29 2.07 -9.25
C ALA A 165 -4.07 1.40 -9.91
N VAL A 166 -3.47 0.39 -9.28
CA VAL A 166 -2.32 -0.35 -9.81
C VAL A 166 -2.68 -1.14 -11.06
N GLU A 167 -3.82 -1.82 -11.07
CA GLU A 167 -4.33 -2.55 -12.24
C GLU A 167 -4.62 -1.61 -13.41
N GLU A 168 -5.22 -0.45 -13.15
CA GLU A 168 -5.45 0.57 -14.16
C GLU A 168 -4.14 1.08 -14.76
N ALA A 169 -3.16 1.42 -13.92
CA ALA A 169 -1.84 1.83 -14.41
C ALA A 169 -1.16 0.72 -15.23
N ALA A 170 -1.21 -0.53 -14.76
CA ALA A 170 -0.61 -1.65 -15.48
C ALA A 170 -1.19 -1.84 -16.89
N GLY A 171 -2.48 -1.53 -17.09
CA GLY A 171 -3.13 -1.58 -18.40
C GLY A 171 -2.73 -0.45 -19.36
N VAL A 172 -2.16 0.65 -18.85
CA VAL A 172 -1.86 1.87 -19.63
C VAL A 172 -0.35 2.08 -19.79
N SER A 173 0.44 1.72 -18.78
CA SER A 173 1.84 2.13 -18.69
C SER A 173 2.77 1.35 -19.61
N ARG A 174 3.73 2.06 -20.21
CA ARG A 174 4.94 1.48 -20.82
C ARG A 174 5.94 1.01 -19.75
N ARG A 175 5.97 1.73 -18.63
CA ARG A 175 6.78 1.38 -17.45
C ARG A 175 5.91 0.65 -16.43
N PRO A 176 6.29 -0.55 -15.97
CA PRO A 176 5.61 -1.24 -14.89
C PRO A 176 5.27 -0.33 -13.68
N PRO A 177 4.02 -0.33 -13.18
CA PRO A 177 3.74 0.28 -11.89
C PRO A 177 4.47 -0.48 -10.78
N VAL A 178 4.77 0.23 -9.70
CA VAL A 178 5.45 -0.31 -8.52
C VAL A 178 4.42 -0.49 -7.42
N PHE A 179 4.38 -1.68 -6.80
CA PHE A 179 3.44 -1.99 -5.73
C PHE A 179 4.19 -2.42 -4.46
N PHE A 180 4.26 -1.52 -3.49
CA PHE A 180 4.84 -1.79 -2.19
C PHE A 180 3.80 -2.47 -1.29
N VAL A 181 4.07 -3.73 -0.94
CA VAL A 181 3.38 -4.47 0.11
C VAL A 181 4.31 -4.50 1.33
N LEU A 182 3.88 -3.92 2.44
CA LEU A 182 4.71 -3.72 3.63
C LEU A 182 4.56 -4.87 4.63
N GLN A 183 4.61 -6.12 4.15
CA GLN A 183 4.62 -7.31 5.00
C GLN A 183 6.02 -7.58 5.56
N SER A 184 6.08 -8.00 6.82
CA SER A 184 7.29 -8.52 7.44
C SER A 184 7.77 -9.77 6.68
N ASP A 185 9.00 -9.70 6.18
CA ASP A 185 9.85 -10.77 5.64
C ASP A 185 9.48 -11.45 4.32
N ARG A 186 8.29 -11.25 3.74
CA ARG A 186 7.95 -11.85 2.43
C ARG A 186 7.45 -10.80 1.45
N ASP A 187 8.12 -10.75 0.30
CA ASP A 187 7.68 -10.13 -0.95
C ASP A 187 7.71 -8.60 -1.03
N PHE A 188 8.85 -8.09 -1.50
CA PHE A 188 8.86 -6.90 -2.35
C PHE A 188 8.38 -7.30 -3.75
N ALA A 189 7.08 -7.25 -4.01
CA ALA A 189 6.58 -7.51 -5.35
C ALA A 189 6.68 -6.23 -6.20
N LEU A 190 7.78 -6.04 -6.93
CA LEU A 190 7.78 -5.19 -8.13
C LEU A 190 6.86 -5.87 -9.15
N ALA A 191 5.56 -5.71 -9.01
CA ALA A 191 4.57 -6.31 -9.88
C ALA A 191 4.51 -5.56 -11.22
N GLY A 192 5.57 -5.70 -12.01
CA GLY A 192 5.47 -5.47 -13.44
C GLY A 192 4.68 -6.60 -14.09
N GLY A 193 3.40 -6.34 -14.32
CA GLY A 193 2.54 -7.11 -15.21
C GLY A 193 1.98 -8.44 -14.68
N ALA A 194 2.27 -8.87 -13.44
CA ALA A 194 1.91 -10.21 -12.97
C ALA A 194 1.25 -10.28 -11.58
N LEU A 195 0.49 -9.25 -11.17
CA LEU A 195 -0.49 -9.43 -10.08
C LEU A 195 -1.66 -10.36 -10.51
N ALA A 196 -1.84 -10.59 -11.81
CA ALA A 196 -2.87 -11.47 -12.36
C ALA A 196 -2.61 -12.98 -12.15
N SER A 197 -1.39 -13.42 -11.80
CA SER A 197 -1.04 -14.85 -11.73
C SER A 197 -0.83 -15.44 -10.33
N ARG A 198 -0.96 -14.64 -9.26
CA ARG A 198 -0.93 -15.15 -7.88
C ARG A 198 -2.31 -15.35 -7.23
N ALA A 199 -3.39 -15.05 -7.97
CA ALA A 199 -4.67 -15.68 -7.69
C ALA A 199 -4.58 -17.13 -8.17
N ASP A 200 -4.08 -18.04 -7.32
CA ASP A 200 -4.27 -19.47 -7.50
C ASP A 200 -5.78 -19.74 -7.62
N ARG A 201 -6.26 -19.81 -8.86
CA ARG A 201 -7.59 -20.27 -9.23
C ARG A 201 -7.57 -21.79 -9.35
N SER A 202 -7.05 -22.49 -8.35
CA SER A 202 -7.31 -23.92 -8.23
C SER A 202 -8.84 -24.10 -8.08
N PRO A 203 -9.49 -24.90 -8.94
CA PRO A 203 -10.93 -25.12 -8.84
C PRO A 203 -11.21 -25.88 -7.54
N ARG A 204 -11.92 -25.24 -6.62
CA ARG A 204 -12.37 -25.90 -5.39
C ARG A 204 -13.29 -27.07 -5.76
N PRO A 205 -13.18 -28.23 -5.10
CA PRO A 205 -14.09 -29.34 -5.32
C PRO A 205 -15.53 -28.91 -5.01
N SER A 206 -16.45 -29.29 -5.89
CA SER A 206 -17.88 -29.02 -5.79
C SER A 206 -18.46 -29.57 -4.49
N PRO A 207 -19.23 -28.78 -3.71
CA PRO A 207 -19.99 -29.34 -2.61
C PRO A 207 -21.27 -29.91 -3.20
N LEU A 208 -21.34 -31.22 -3.40
CA LEU A 208 -22.59 -32.00 -3.42
C LEU A 208 -22.26 -33.50 -3.50
N SER A 209 -22.30 -34.16 -2.34
CA SER A 209 -23.01 -35.42 -2.08
C SER A 209 -22.89 -35.78 -0.60
#